data_AF-A0A2H3GHI6-F1
#
_entry.id   AF-A0A2H3GHI6-F1
#
_cell.length_a   1.000
_cell.length_b   1.000
_cell.length_c   1.000
_cell.angle_alpha   90.00
_cell.angle_beta   90.00
_cell.angle_gamma   90.00
#
_symmetry.space_group_name_H-M   'P 1'
#
loop_
_entity.id
_entity.type
_entity.pdbx_description
1 polymer ?
#
loop_
_entity_poly.entity_id
_entity_poly.type
_entity_poly.pdbx_seq_one_letter_code
_entity_poly.pdbx_strand_id
1 'polypeptide(L)'
;MKYFNHAFLALAYAALASSAATPASPAAGAAAICGDLGILNIAPGDLPEGVEPSDLRLCANHPMGRNRTLDPLEGASLAPMEEEDMDPDTTAAPSASLFEERACYYKAPYGCSRGYCWKQCGKSRSGQWCWTASGMGGGPWNKCDKYEDCGTNRLTHACGNNCWVSRSCGCSC
;
A
#
# COMPACT_ATOMS: atom_id res chain seq x y z
N MET A 1 60.29 35.48 -61.15
CA MET A 1 59.27 36.18 -60.35
C MET A 1 58.49 35.13 -59.56
N LYS A 2 58.41 35.31 -58.24
CA LYS A 2 57.71 34.46 -57.27
C LYS A 2 56.21 34.53 -57.52
N TYR A 3 55.47 33.41 -57.48
CA TYR A 3 54.15 33.35 -56.84
C TYR A 3 53.87 31.91 -56.38
N PHE A 4 54.08 31.67 -55.08
CA PHE A 4 53.38 30.64 -54.32
C PHE A 4 51.87 30.89 -54.45
N ASN A 5 51.06 29.85 -54.62
CA ASN A 5 49.67 29.96 -54.22
C ASN A 5 49.19 28.67 -53.56
N HIS A 6 48.64 28.86 -52.37
CA HIS A 6 48.43 27.86 -51.35
C HIS A 6 47.22 26.96 -51.67
N ALA A 7 47.42 25.66 -51.54
CA ALA A 7 46.34 24.72 -51.37
C ALA A 7 45.75 24.90 -49.95
N PHE A 8 44.54 25.44 -49.86
CA PHE A 8 43.71 25.39 -48.66
C PHE A 8 42.31 24.93 -49.03
N LEU A 9 42.11 23.61 -49.05
CA LEU A 9 40.80 22.99 -49.05
C LEU A 9 40.51 22.56 -47.61
N ALA A 10 39.74 23.38 -46.90
CA ALA A 10 39.30 23.10 -45.54
C ALA A 10 38.20 22.03 -45.56
N LEU A 11 38.52 20.84 -45.06
CA LEU A 11 37.54 19.79 -44.76
C LEU A 11 36.71 20.21 -43.53
N ALA A 12 35.48 20.66 -43.77
CA ALA A 12 34.50 20.86 -42.72
C ALA A 12 33.93 19.50 -42.28
N TYR A 13 34.41 18.98 -41.16
CA TYR A 13 33.82 17.82 -40.49
C TYR A 13 32.54 18.27 -39.76
N ALA A 14 31.38 17.93 -40.31
CA ALA A 14 30.11 18.06 -39.59
C ALA A 14 30.02 16.93 -38.55
N ALA A 15 30.25 17.26 -37.27
CA ALA A 15 30.01 16.34 -36.17
C ALA A 15 28.50 16.20 -35.97
N LEU A 16 27.92 15.10 -36.45
CA LEU A 16 26.59 14.66 -36.04
C LEU A 16 26.66 14.26 -34.56
N ALA A 17 26.19 15.15 -33.68
CA ALA A 17 25.96 14.81 -32.29
C ALA A 17 24.76 13.85 -32.21
N SER A 18 25.03 12.56 -32.08
CA SER A 18 23.99 11.57 -31.76
C SER A 18 23.50 11.80 -30.33
N SER A 19 22.29 12.35 -30.19
CA SER A 19 21.60 12.43 -28.90
C SER A 19 21.21 11.02 -28.45
N ALA A 20 22.09 10.34 -27.72
CA ALA A 20 21.73 9.11 -27.02
C ALA A 20 20.77 9.49 -25.88
N ALA A 21 19.47 9.20 -26.06
CA ALA A 21 18.52 9.30 -24.97
C ALA A 21 18.93 8.29 -23.89
N THR A 22 19.33 8.78 -22.72
CA THR A 22 19.62 7.93 -21.57
C THR A 22 18.32 7.24 -21.13
N PRO A 23 18.27 5.90 -21.01
CA PRO A 23 17.09 5.23 -20.48
C PRO A 23 16.86 5.71 -19.04
N ALA A 24 15.60 6.07 -18.74
CA ALA A 24 15.22 6.42 -17.38
C ALA A 24 15.47 5.23 -16.45
N SER A 25 16.04 5.48 -15.27
CA SER A 25 16.24 4.44 -14.25
C SER A 25 14.90 3.80 -13.85
N PRO A 26 14.84 2.48 -13.60
CA PRO A 26 13.64 1.82 -13.09
C PRO A 26 13.04 2.50 -11.85
N ALA A 27 13.88 3.06 -10.98
CA ALA A 27 13.43 3.82 -9.81
C ALA A 27 12.69 5.12 -10.17
N ALA A 28 13.10 5.81 -11.26
CA ALA A 28 12.41 7.00 -11.73
C ALA A 28 11.04 6.67 -12.33
N GLY A 29 10.94 5.54 -13.05
CA GLY A 29 9.66 5.03 -13.54
C GLY A 29 8.71 4.65 -12.40
N ALA A 30 9.21 3.94 -11.39
CA ALA A 30 8.43 3.58 -10.20
C ALA A 30 7.95 4.81 -9.42
N ALA A 31 8.79 5.85 -9.30
CA ALA A 31 8.41 7.11 -8.65
C ALA A 31 7.27 7.81 -9.40
N ALA A 32 7.33 7.83 -10.74
CA ALA A 32 6.28 8.41 -11.56
C ALA A 32 4.94 7.66 -11.43
N ILE A 33 4.98 6.33 -11.25
CA ILE A 33 3.78 5.51 -11.06
C ILE A 33 3.18 5.71 -9.66
N CYS A 34 4.02 5.72 -8.62
CA CYS A 34 3.53 5.73 -7.24
C CYS A 34 3.22 7.13 -6.71
N GLY A 35 3.90 8.18 -7.19
CA GLY A 35 3.72 9.53 -6.68
C GLY A 35 3.73 9.58 -5.15
N ASP A 36 2.67 10.14 -4.57
CA ASP A 36 2.51 10.29 -3.11
C ASP A 36 2.31 8.98 -2.34
N LEU A 37 2.01 7.88 -3.04
CA LEU A 37 1.93 6.56 -2.39
C LEU A 37 3.33 6.05 -1.98
N GLY A 38 4.38 6.62 -2.55
CA GLY A 38 5.77 6.21 -2.34
C GLY A 38 6.07 4.84 -2.95
N ILE A 39 7.33 4.61 -3.30
CA ILE A 39 7.77 3.30 -3.78
C ILE A 39 7.95 2.37 -2.57
N LEU A 40 7.47 1.13 -2.67
CA LEU A 40 7.76 0.11 -1.67
C LEU A 40 9.25 -0.19 -1.68
N ASN A 41 9.90 -0.04 -0.53
CA ASN A 41 11.33 -0.28 -0.38
C ASN A 41 11.55 -1.31 0.73
N ILE A 42 11.82 -2.55 0.34
CA ILE A 42 12.20 -3.64 1.23
C ILE A 42 13.54 -4.15 0.72
N ALA A 43 14.55 -4.22 1.58
CA ALA A 43 15.84 -4.76 1.16
C ALA A 43 15.67 -6.25 0.82
N PRO A 44 16.34 -6.78 -0.21
CA PRO A 44 16.19 -8.19 -0.59
C PRO A 44 16.48 -9.18 0.55
N GLY A 45 17.37 -8.83 1.49
CA GLY A 45 17.66 -9.64 2.67
C GLY A 45 16.59 -9.59 3.77
N ASP A 46 15.63 -8.68 3.68
CA ASP A 46 14.52 -8.50 4.63
C ASP A 46 13.21 -9.11 4.11
N LEU A 47 13.24 -9.78 2.94
CA LEU A 47 12.08 -10.46 2.40
C LEU A 47 11.73 -11.69 3.24
N PRO A 48 10.45 -11.92 3.55
CA PRO A 48 10.03 -13.16 4.18
C PRO A 48 10.39 -14.38 3.32
N GLU A 49 10.62 -15.52 3.98
CA GLU A 49 10.91 -16.78 3.28
C GLU A 49 9.79 -17.12 2.28
N GLY A 50 10.18 -17.42 1.04
CA GLY A 50 9.26 -17.75 -0.04
C GLY A 50 8.52 -16.56 -0.67
N VAL A 51 8.90 -15.32 -0.34
CA VAL A 51 8.37 -14.11 -1.01
C VAL A 51 9.45 -13.54 -1.93
N GLU A 52 9.20 -13.55 -3.24
CA GLU A 52 10.11 -12.97 -4.21
C GLU A 52 9.86 -11.45 -4.36
N PRO A 53 10.86 -10.64 -4.78
CA PRO A 53 10.67 -9.22 -5.02
C PRO A 53 9.52 -8.89 -5.99
N SER A 54 9.24 -9.78 -6.95
CA SER A 54 8.13 -9.62 -7.90
C SER A 54 6.75 -9.85 -7.29
N ASP A 55 6.67 -10.50 -6.13
CA ASP A 55 5.41 -10.73 -5.41
C ASP A 55 5.01 -9.53 -4.56
N LEU A 56 5.88 -8.52 -4.50
CA LEU A 56 5.64 -7.30 -3.76
C LEU A 56 4.89 -6.27 -4.61
N ARG A 57 4.07 -5.46 -3.94
CA ARG A 57 3.45 -4.31 -4.61
C ARG A 57 4.51 -3.24 -4.93
N LEU A 58 4.29 -2.51 -6.02
CA LEU A 58 5.19 -1.42 -6.40
C LEU A 58 5.10 -0.23 -5.43
N CYS A 59 3.88 0.15 -5.02
CA CYS A 59 3.66 1.35 -4.21
C CYS A 59 3.41 1.00 -2.74
N ALA A 60 4.07 1.74 -1.85
CA ALA A 60 4.14 1.40 -0.44
C ALA A 60 2.79 1.59 0.26
N ASN A 61 2.11 2.72 0.04
CA ASN A 61 0.86 3.07 0.70
C ASN A 61 -0.38 2.50 -0.03
N HIS A 62 -1.46 2.30 0.72
CA HIS A 62 -2.75 1.91 0.16
C HIS A 62 -3.38 3.10 -0.60
N PRO A 63 -3.96 2.91 -1.81
CA PRO A 63 -4.55 3.99 -2.60
C PRO A 63 -5.67 4.77 -1.89
N MET A 64 -6.37 4.13 -0.96
CA MET A 64 -7.44 4.77 -0.18
C MET A 64 -6.95 5.46 1.11
N GLY A 65 -5.65 5.45 1.39
CA GLY A 65 -5.12 5.95 2.66
C GLY A 65 -5.87 5.34 3.85
N ARG A 66 -6.29 6.15 4.82
CA ARG A 66 -7.06 5.71 6.01
C ARG A 66 -8.57 5.67 5.79
N ASN A 67 -9.05 5.81 4.56
CA ASN A 67 -10.47 5.98 4.27
C ASN A 67 -11.19 4.63 4.10
N ARG A 68 -11.45 3.96 5.22
CA ARG A 68 -12.38 2.81 5.29
C ARG A 68 -13.76 3.30 5.68
N THR A 69 -14.78 2.75 5.03
CA THR A 69 -16.17 2.90 5.42
C THR A 69 -16.70 1.60 6.00
N LEU A 70 -17.67 1.72 6.91
CA LEU A 70 -18.43 0.61 7.48
C LEU A 70 -19.89 0.65 7.04
N ASP A 71 -20.27 1.63 6.22
CA ASP A 71 -21.63 1.77 5.69
C ASP A 71 -21.86 0.77 4.55
N PRO A 72 -22.82 -0.16 4.67
CA PRO A 72 -23.17 -1.06 3.58
C PRO A 72 -23.60 -0.35 2.30
N LEU A 73 -24.18 0.85 2.40
CA LEU A 73 -24.56 1.66 1.23
C LEU A 73 -23.35 2.19 0.46
N GLU A 74 -22.20 2.30 1.13
CA GLU A 74 -20.92 2.67 0.51
C GLU A 74 -20.07 1.44 0.11
N GLY A 75 -20.67 0.25 0.12
CA GLY A 75 -20.02 -1.00 -0.26
C GLY A 75 -19.17 -1.62 0.85
N ALA A 76 -19.51 -1.35 2.11
CA ALA A 76 -18.94 -2.10 3.23
C ALA A 76 -19.64 -3.45 3.42
N SER A 77 -18.86 -4.45 3.82
CA SER A 77 -19.35 -5.76 4.22
C SER A 77 -18.51 -6.21 5.40
N LEU A 78 -19.15 -6.61 6.51
CA LEU A 78 -18.47 -6.86 7.79
C LEU A 78 -18.60 -8.33 8.16
N ALA A 79 -17.47 -8.96 8.52
CA ALA A 79 -17.52 -10.31 9.03
C ALA A 79 -18.26 -10.33 10.38
N PRO A 80 -19.12 -11.33 10.63
CA PRO A 80 -19.74 -11.49 11.95
C PRO A 80 -18.66 -11.71 13.01
N MET A 81 -18.90 -11.23 14.23
CA MET A 81 -18.15 -11.71 15.39
C MET A 81 -18.72 -13.06 15.78
N GLU A 82 -17.86 -14.05 15.98
CA GLU A 82 -18.26 -15.31 16.59
C GLU A 82 -18.62 -15.04 18.07
N GLU A 83 -19.72 -15.60 18.55
CA GLU A 83 -20.26 -15.36 19.89
C GLU A 83 -19.27 -15.77 21.00
N GLU A 84 -18.32 -16.64 20.69
CA GLU A 84 -17.28 -17.15 21.59
C GLU A 84 -16.23 -16.08 21.95
N ASP A 85 -16.13 -15.01 21.15
CA ASP A 85 -15.34 -13.82 21.49
C ASP A 85 -16.12 -12.82 22.35
N MET A 86 -17.40 -13.08 22.65
CA MET A 86 -18.30 -12.24 23.45
C MET A 86 -18.34 -12.75 24.90
N ASP A 87 -17.34 -12.37 25.70
CA ASP A 87 -17.32 -12.61 27.15
C ASP A 87 -18.69 -12.25 27.79
N PRO A 88 -19.37 -13.20 28.48
CA PRO A 88 -20.68 -12.98 29.07
C PRO A 88 -20.67 -11.99 30.25
N ASP A 89 -19.51 -11.52 30.70
CA ASP A 89 -19.41 -10.59 31.83
C ASP A 89 -18.98 -9.18 31.39
N THR A 90 -19.85 -8.49 30.63
CA THR A 90 -19.77 -7.03 30.55
C THR A 90 -21.14 -6.41 30.77
N THR A 91 -21.48 -6.27 32.04
CA THR A 91 -22.54 -5.38 32.51
C THR A 91 -22.31 -3.98 31.91
N ALA A 92 -23.27 -3.50 31.12
CA ALA A 92 -23.23 -2.18 30.51
C ALA A 92 -23.16 -1.10 31.60
N ALA A 93 -22.04 -0.36 31.66
CA ALA A 93 -21.97 0.87 32.44
C ALA A 93 -22.54 2.02 31.58
N PRO A 94 -23.56 2.76 32.07
CA PRO A 94 -24.12 3.89 31.34
C PRO A 94 -23.34 5.15 31.68
N SER A 95 -22.54 5.66 30.74
CA SER A 95 -22.22 7.09 30.70
C SER A 95 -21.76 7.47 29.30
N ALA A 96 -22.72 7.59 28.39
CA ALA A 96 -22.51 8.15 27.07
C ALA A 96 -21.94 9.57 27.19
N SER A 97 -20.70 9.77 26.77
CA SER A 97 -20.26 11.07 26.29
C SER A 97 -20.50 11.11 24.79
N LEU A 98 -21.13 12.15 24.27
CA LEU A 98 -21.36 12.37 22.84
C LEU A 98 -20.04 12.66 22.06
N PHE A 99 -18.88 12.35 22.65
CA PHE A 99 -17.56 12.31 22.01
C PHE A 99 -17.03 10.88 21.84
N GLU A 100 -17.80 9.88 22.25
CA GLU A 100 -17.48 8.44 22.20
C GLU A 100 -17.64 7.85 20.79
N GLU A 101 -18.11 8.64 19.82
CA GLU A 101 -18.14 8.33 18.39
C GLU A 101 -16.72 8.27 17.75
N ARG A 102 -15.66 8.50 18.54
CA ARG A 102 -14.25 8.35 18.13
C ARG A 102 -13.56 7.12 18.71
N ALA A 103 -14.31 6.23 19.38
CA ALA A 103 -13.78 4.91 19.73
C ALA A 103 -13.71 4.06 18.46
N CYS A 104 -12.55 3.46 18.20
CA CYS A 104 -12.32 2.63 17.02
C CYS A 104 -13.37 1.51 16.95
N TYR A 105 -13.97 1.27 15.78
CA TYR A 105 -14.95 0.21 15.62
C TYR A 105 -14.31 -1.17 15.83
N TYR A 106 -14.73 -1.89 16.86
CA TYR A 106 -14.19 -3.21 17.24
C TYR A 106 -15.16 -4.37 17.01
N LYS A 107 -16.40 -4.11 16.58
CA LYS A 107 -17.49 -5.10 16.45
C LYS A 107 -17.41 -5.97 15.18
N ALA A 108 -16.32 -5.92 14.43
CA ALA A 108 -16.03 -6.90 13.38
C ALA A 108 -14.51 -7.11 13.27
N PRO A 109 -14.02 -8.35 13.19
CA PRO A 109 -12.58 -8.64 13.16
C PRO A 109 -11.93 -8.26 11.82
N TYR A 110 -12.70 -8.30 10.74
CA TYR A 110 -12.29 -7.95 9.39
C TYR A 110 -13.51 -7.62 8.51
N GLY A 111 -13.25 -7.15 7.30
CA GLY A 111 -14.31 -6.89 6.35
C GLY A 111 -13.81 -6.37 5.00
N CYS A 112 -14.76 -6.14 4.12
CA CYS A 112 -14.58 -5.45 2.86
C CYS A 112 -15.02 -4.00 2.98
N SER A 113 -14.26 -3.08 2.39
CA SER A 113 -14.64 -1.67 2.28
C SER A 113 -14.18 -1.15 0.94
N ARG A 114 -15.13 -0.71 0.11
CA ARG A 114 -14.86 -0.08 -1.20
C ARG A 114 -13.91 -0.90 -2.08
N GLY A 115 -14.10 -2.22 -2.10
CA GLY A 115 -13.34 -3.13 -2.94
C GLY A 115 -12.02 -3.64 -2.34
N TYR A 116 -11.71 -3.32 -1.08
CA TYR A 116 -10.48 -3.73 -0.41
C TYR A 116 -10.73 -4.36 0.97
N CYS A 117 -9.94 -5.37 1.28
CA CYS A 117 -10.00 -6.06 2.57
C CYS A 117 -9.26 -5.28 3.65
N TRP A 118 -9.89 -5.15 4.80
CA TRP A 118 -9.29 -4.62 6.02
C TRP A 118 -9.45 -5.64 7.17
N LYS A 119 -8.58 -5.56 8.17
CA LYS A 119 -8.75 -6.31 9.43
C LYS A 119 -8.24 -5.57 10.65
N GLN A 120 -8.64 -6.01 11.84
CA GLN A 120 -8.07 -5.55 13.09
C GLN A 120 -6.61 -6.00 13.23
N CYS A 121 -5.74 -5.03 13.46
CA CYS A 121 -4.28 -5.20 13.48
C CYS A 121 -3.65 -4.71 14.80
N GLY A 122 -4.42 -4.01 15.64
CA GLY A 122 -3.99 -3.61 16.98
C GLY A 122 -4.27 -4.66 18.03
N LYS A 123 -4.25 -4.23 19.30
CA LYS A 123 -4.62 -5.09 20.44
C LYS A 123 -6.06 -5.59 20.28
N SER A 124 -6.37 -6.77 20.86
CA SER A 124 -7.74 -7.28 20.87
C SER A 124 -8.71 -6.23 21.39
N ARG A 125 -9.87 -6.10 20.72
CA ARG A 125 -10.93 -5.11 20.99
C ARG A 125 -10.50 -3.64 20.93
N SER A 126 -9.31 -3.33 20.42
CA SER A 126 -8.88 -1.93 20.26
C SER A 126 -9.55 -1.23 19.08
N GLY A 127 -10.15 -1.99 18.15
CA GLY A 127 -10.74 -1.49 16.90
C GLY A 127 -9.74 -0.88 15.90
N GLN A 128 -8.45 -0.90 16.23
CA GLN A 128 -7.39 -0.48 15.32
C GLN A 128 -7.32 -1.43 14.14
N TRP A 129 -7.44 -0.89 12.94
CA TRP A 129 -7.51 -1.67 11.71
C TRP A 129 -6.44 -1.21 10.72
N CYS A 130 -6.14 -2.06 9.73
CA CYS A 130 -5.34 -1.71 8.55
C CYS A 130 -5.93 -2.40 7.30
N TRP A 131 -5.62 -1.87 6.12
CA TRP A 131 -5.79 -2.63 4.89
C TRP A 131 -4.89 -3.85 4.90
N THR A 132 -5.36 -4.91 4.25
CA THR A 132 -4.62 -6.17 4.17
C THR A 132 -3.94 -6.35 2.82
N ALA A 133 -2.80 -7.02 2.85
CA ALA A 133 -2.05 -7.41 1.67
C ALA A 133 -1.55 -8.85 1.81
N SER A 134 -1.34 -9.50 0.67
CA SER A 134 -0.68 -10.80 0.59
C SER A 134 0.82 -10.68 0.89
N GLY A 135 1.56 -11.80 0.82
CA GLY A 135 3.02 -11.79 1.00
C GLY A 135 3.42 -11.24 2.36
N MET A 136 2.72 -11.67 3.42
CA MET A 136 2.90 -11.17 4.78
C MET A 136 2.73 -9.64 4.94
N GLY A 137 1.97 -9.00 4.05
CA GLY A 137 1.64 -7.57 4.13
C GLY A 137 2.47 -6.69 3.19
N GLY A 138 3.44 -7.27 2.46
CA GLY A 138 4.28 -6.60 1.46
C GLY A 138 3.77 -6.77 0.03
N GLY A 139 2.91 -7.75 -0.22
CA GLY A 139 2.34 -8.06 -1.53
C GLY A 139 1.26 -7.09 -2.00
N PRO A 140 0.56 -7.45 -3.09
CA PRO A 140 -0.65 -6.77 -3.54
C PRO A 140 -1.70 -6.58 -2.43
N TRP A 141 -2.37 -5.44 -2.47
CA TRP A 141 -3.52 -5.18 -1.61
C TRP A 141 -4.66 -6.14 -1.94
N ASN A 142 -5.24 -6.75 -0.91
CA ASN A 142 -6.32 -7.71 -1.09
C ASN A 142 -7.61 -7.01 -1.52
N LYS A 143 -8.20 -7.54 -2.58
CA LYS A 143 -9.47 -7.09 -3.15
C LYS A 143 -10.62 -7.93 -2.61
N CYS A 144 -11.81 -7.36 -2.64
CA CYS A 144 -13.02 -8.04 -2.23
C CYS A 144 -14.24 -7.41 -2.89
N ASP A 145 -15.29 -8.22 -3.02
CA ASP A 145 -16.65 -7.72 -3.22
C ASP A 145 -17.42 -7.76 -1.88
N LYS A 146 -17.13 -8.74 -1.02
CA LYS A 146 -17.73 -8.88 0.32
C LYS A 146 -16.71 -9.35 1.36
N TYR A 147 -17.11 -9.39 2.63
CA TYR A 147 -16.20 -9.79 3.71
C TYR A 147 -15.69 -11.23 3.54
N GLU A 148 -16.45 -12.11 2.88
CA GLU A 148 -16.10 -13.51 2.67
C GLU A 148 -14.87 -13.71 1.77
N ASP A 149 -14.53 -12.71 0.95
CA ASP A 149 -13.27 -12.70 0.17
C ASP A 149 -12.05 -12.33 1.04
N CYS A 150 -12.33 -11.81 2.23
CA CYS A 150 -11.35 -11.38 3.20
C CYS A 150 -11.15 -12.44 4.29
N GLY A 151 -10.09 -12.29 5.07
CA GLY A 151 -9.80 -13.20 6.16
C GLY A 151 -8.78 -12.64 7.15
N THR A 152 -8.43 -13.47 8.12
CA THR A 152 -7.50 -13.09 9.21
C THR A 152 -6.11 -13.71 9.04
N ASN A 153 -5.95 -14.66 8.11
CA ASN A 153 -4.71 -15.38 7.84
C ASN A 153 -3.54 -14.40 7.62
N ARG A 154 -2.40 -14.66 8.27
CA ARG A 154 -1.25 -13.76 8.25
C ARG A 154 -0.40 -13.82 6.98
N LEU A 155 -0.56 -14.84 6.15
CA LEU A 155 0.15 -14.97 4.88
C LEU A 155 -0.59 -14.25 3.76
N THR A 156 -1.91 -14.49 3.66
CA THR A 156 -2.74 -13.97 2.56
C THR A 156 -3.41 -12.65 2.90
N HIS A 157 -3.78 -12.43 4.17
CA HIS A 157 -4.48 -11.23 4.63
C HIS A 157 -3.72 -10.55 5.76
N ALA A 158 -2.39 -10.45 5.65
CA ALA A 158 -1.58 -9.74 6.63
C ALA A 158 -1.93 -8.25 6.63
N CYS A 159 -1.74 -7.61 7.78
CA CYS A 159 -1.81 -6.15 7.87
C CYS A 159 -0.72 -5.55 6.96
N GLY A 160 -1.06 -4.55 6.16
CA GLY A 160 -0.08 -3.87 5.33
C GLY A 160 1.14 -3.41 6.14
N ASN A 161 2.33 -3.63 5.60
CA ASN A 161 3.60 -3.27 6.23
C ASN A 161 4.53 -2.54 5.25
N ASN A 162 5.70 -2.09 5.72
CA ASN A 162 6.73 -1.43 4.90
C ASN A 162 6.24 -0.18 4.12
N CYS A 163 5.29 0.55 4.71
CA CYS A 163 4.72 1.73 4.09
C CYS A 163 5.63 2.96 4.21
N TRP A 164 5.62 3.80 3.17
CA TRP A 164 6.54 4.93 2.97
C TRP A 164 6.55 5.92 4.14
N VAL A 165 5.38 6.16 4.73
CA VAL A 165 5.26 6.89 5.99
C VAL A 165 4.91 5.88 7.07
N SER A 166 5.66 5.86 8.18
CA SER A 166 5.41 4.95 9.29
C SER A 166 3.93 5.06 9.73
N ARG A 167 3.22 3.91 9.75
CA ARG A 167 1.77 3.78 10.02
C ARG A 167 0.80 4.25 8.91
N SER A 168 1.25 4.39 7.67
CA SER A 168 0.40 4.85 6.54
C SER A 168 -0.04 3.76 5.56
N CYS A 169 0.02 2.48 5.98
CA CYS A 169 -0.64 1.36 5.28
C CYS A 169 -2.17 1.43 5.33
N GLY A 170 -2.72 2.64 5.43
CA GLY A 170 -4.11 2.95 5.76
C GLY A 170 -4.55 2.48 7.13
N CYS A 171 -3.63 2.25 8.06
CA CYS A 171 -3.99 1.89 9.43
C CYS A 171 -4.67 3.06 10.15
N SER A 172 -5.80 2.78 10.80
CA SER A 172 -6.56 3.81 11.52
C SER A 172 -7.48 3.24 12.59
N CYS A 173 -8.29 4.15 13.12
CA CYS A 173 -9.58 3.92 13.74
C CYS A 173 -10.57 4.63 12.80
#